data_AF-A0A4U5UDB7-F1
#
_entry.id   AF-A0A4U5UDB7-F1
#
_cell.length_a   1.000
_cell.length_b   1.000
_cell.length_c   1.000
_cell.angle_alpha   90.00
_cell.angle_beta   90.00
_cell.angle_gamma   90.00
#
_symmetry.space_group_name_H-M   'P 1'
#
loop_
_entity.id
_entity.type
_entity.pdbx_description
1 polymer ?
#
loop_
_entity_poly.entity_id
_entity_poly.type
_entity_poly.pdbx_seq_one_letter_code
_entity_poly.pdbx_strand_id
1 'polypeptide(L)'
;MKLIILNDYDQASEWAAKYIRNKILLFKPGPDRYFTLGLPTGSTPLGCYKKLIEYYKNGEVSFQYVKTFNMDEYVESENTHILDGNAADLQAECETFEEKIKAAGGIQLFVGGIGPDGHIAFNEPGSSLVSRTRVKTLAKDTIMANARFFDGDLSKVPTMALTVGVGTVMDAKEVMILITGAHKAFALYKAIEEGVNHMWTVSAFQQHPQTVFVCDEDATLELRVKTVKYFKAFFEYKEDGGRFPNPPSYSVATTLPSYDEAERSKEEAAIPLVTGRVTEDDFVARDDFEDADQLRIGNDGIFMLTFFMAFLFNWIGFFLSFCLTTSAAGRYGAISGFGLSLIKWVLIVRFSTYFPGYFDGQYWLWWVFLALGFMLFIRGFVNYSRVRKLADPTYATLPRTRVLFIY
;
A
#
# COMPACT_ATOMS: atom_id res chain seq x y z
N MET A 1 -4.55 13.53 -0.52
CA MET A 1 -3.14 13.42 -0.94
C MET A 1 -3.00 13.67 -2.45
N LYS A 2 -1.78 13.92 -2.93
CA LYS A 2 -1.38 13.80 -4.34
C LYS A 2 -0.31 12.71 -4.43
N LEU A 3 -0.32 11.89 -5.47
CA LEU A 3 0.71 10.89 -5.73
C LEU A 3 1.33 11.17 -7.10
N ILE A 4 2.60 11.56 -7.14
CA ILE A 4 3.37 11.82 -8.34
C ILE A 4 4.15 10.55 -8.66
N ILE A 5 3.95 9.98 -9.85
CA ILE A 5 4.63 8.76 -10.28
C ILE A 5 5.54 9.13 -11.45
N LEU A 6 6.83 8.87 -11.29
CA LEU A 6 7.87 9.20 -12.27
C LEU A 6 8.64 7.94 -12.65
N ASN A 7 9.35 7.98 -13.77
CA ASN A 7 9.94 6.77 -14.33
C ASN A 7 11.06 6.19 -13.47
N ASP A 8 11.86 7.06 -12.85
CA ASP A 8 13.08 6.67 -12.16
C ASP A 8 13.41 7.59 -10.97
N TYR A 9 14.42 7.18 -10.21
CA TYR A 9 14.93 7.88 -9.04
C TYR A 9 15.40 9.32 -9.34
N ASP A 10 16.03 9.56 -10.49
CA ASP A 10 16.59 10.86 -10.84
C ASP A 10 15.46 11.85 -11.17
N GLN A 11 14.43 11.40 -11.90
CA GLN A 11 13.22 12.18 -12.16
C GLN A 11 12.49 12.49 -10.85
N ALA A 12 12.29 11.50 -9.98
CA ALA A 12 11.64 11.69 -8.68
C ALA A 12 12.40 12.72 -7.80
N SER A 13 13.72 12.61 -7.78
CA SER A 13 14.62 13.54 -7.10
C SER A 13 14.54 14.95 -7.67
N GLU A 14 14.57 15.10 -9.00
CA GLU A 14 14.50 16.39 -9.67
C GLU A 14 13.14 17.06 -9.47
N TRP A 15 12.05 16.30 -9.55
CA TRP A 15 10.71 16.82 -9.30
C TRP A 15 10.57 17.36 -7.88
N ALA A 16 11.03 16.60 -6.88
CA ALA A 16 11.04 17.05 -5.49
C ALA A 16 11.84 18.35 -5.31
N ALA A 17 13.03 18.44 -5.92
CA ALA A 17 13.86 19.64 -5.88
C ALA A 17 13.18 20.85 -6.55
N LYS A 18 12.58 20.66 -7.74
CA LYS A 18 11.78 21.69 -8.42
C LYS A 18 10.61 22.16 -7.57
N TYR A 19 9.95 21.24 -6.88
CA TYR A 19 8.82 21.57 -6.00
C TYR A 19 9.26 22.45 -4.84
N ILE A 20 10.32 22.06 -4.12
CA ILE A 20 10.90 22.83 -3.00
C ILE A 20 11.33 24.22 -3.49
N ARG A 21 12.09 24.28 -4.60
CA ARG A 21 12.51 25.54 -5.21
C ARG A 21 11.32 26.46 -5.48
N ASN A 22 10.30 25.95 -6.18
CA ASN A 22 9.14 26.75 -6.54
C ASN A 22 8.37 27.20 -5.29
N LYS A 23 8.25 26.37 -4.24
CA LYS A 23 7.62 26.76 -2.98
C LYS A 23 8.36 27.91 -2.30
N ILE A 24 9.69 27.86 -2.27
CA ILE A 24 10.52 28.96 -1.73
C ILE A 24 10.30 30.23 -2.56
N LEU A 25 10.39 30.15 -3.89
CA LEU A 25 10.21 31.31 -4.78
C LEU A 25 8.80 31.93 -4.69
N LEU A 26 7.75 31.10 -4.60
CA LEU A 26 6.38 31.58 -4.45
C LEU A 26 6.14 32.21 -3.07
N PHE A 27 6.79 31.70 -2.03
CA PHE A 27 6.66 32.23 -0.67
C PHE A 27 7.35 33.60 -0.52
N LYS A 28 8.41 33.85 -1.30
CA LYS A 28 9.22 35.09 -1.27
C LYS A 28 9.75 35.41 0.14
N PRO A 29 10.61 34.55 0.71
CA PRO A 29 11.11 34.75 2.06
C PRO A 29 12.01 35.99 2.17
N GLY A 30 12.05 36.59 3.36
CA GLY A 30 12.82 37.78 3.69
C GLY A 30 13.22 37.82 5.16
N PRO A 31 13.89 38.89 5.62
CA PRO A 31 14.46 38.98 6.97
C PRO A 31 13.43 38.84 8.09
N ASP A 32 12.19 39.26 7.86
CA ASP A 32 11.11 39.17 8.86
C ASP A 32 10.15 37.99 8.59
N ARG A 33 10.42 37.19 7.54
CA ARG A 33 9.52 36.12 7.09
C ARG A 33 10.32 34.99 6.45
N TYR A 34 10.82 34.09 7.30
CA TYR A 34 11.58 32.92 6.86
C TYR A 34 10.67 31.84 6.27
N PHE A 35 11.19 31.11 5.29
CA PHE A 35 10.59 29.85 4.84
C PHE A 35 11.13 28.71 5.71
N THR A 36 10.26 28.04 6.46
CA THR A 36 10.65 26.91 7.33
C THR A 36 10.51 25.57 6.60
N LEU A 37 11.60 24.83 6.51
CA LEU A 37 11.72 23.59 5.73
C LEU A 37 12.12 22.43 6.63
N GLY A 38 11.24 21.44 6.76
CA GLY A 38 11.57 20.15 7.39
C GLY A 38 12.35 19.27 6.43
N LEU A 39 13.45 18.63 6.88
CA LEU A 39 14.35 17.88 6.00
C LEU A 39 14.64 16.45 6.50
N PRO A 40 14.67 15.45 5.60
CA PRO A 40 15.09 14.08 5.91
C PRO A 40 16.60 13.88 5.67
N THR A 41 17.13 12.79 6.21
CA THR A 41 18.44 12.24 5.86
C THR A 41 18.31 10.94 5.05
N GLY A 42 19.43 10.27 4.76
CA GLY A 42 19.47 9.00 4.05
C GLY A 42 19.70 9.10 2.53
N SER A 43 19.69 7.95 1.85
CA SER A 43 20.03 7.86 0.43
C SER A 43 18.94 8.42 -0.50
N THR A 44 17.67 8.27 -0.13
CA THR A 44 16.52 8.72 -0.93
C THR A 44 16.54 10.22 -1.26
N PRO A 45 16.75 11.16 -0.31
CA PRO A 45 16.78 12.59 -0.63
C PRO A 45 18.09 13.08 -1.28
N LEU A 46 19.12 12.24 -1.42
CA LEU A 46 20.44 12.68 -1.88
C LEU A 46 20.40 13.30 -3.30
N GLY A 47 19.61 12.71 -4.21
CA GLY A 47 19.42 13.24 -5.56
C GLY A 47 18.71 14.60 -5.54
N CYS A 48 17.69 14.75 -4.69
CA CYS A 48 16.99 16.01 -4.47
C CYS A 48 17.96 17.10 -3.98
N TYR A 49 18.82 16.79 -3.00
CA TYR A 49 19.82 17.75 -2.50
C TYR A 49 20.83 18.16 -3.58
N LYS A 50 21.32 17.22 -4.40
CA LYS A 50 22.21 17.55 -5.54
C LYS A 50 21.55 18.55 -6.48
N LYS A 51 20.28 18.34 -6.84
CA LYS A 51 19.52 19.26 -7.70
C LYS A 51 19.27 20.63 -7.05
N LEU A 52 18.99 20.69 -5.75
CA LEU A 52 18.88 21.97 -5.04
C LEU A 52 20.20 22.74 -5.02
N ILE A 53 21.34 22.05 -4.87
CA ILE A 53 22.67 22.67 -4.96
C ILE A 53 22.92 23.20 -6.38
N GLU A 54 22.55 22.45 -7.43
CA GLU A 54 22.62 22.92 -8.82
C GLU A 54 21.80 24.21 -8.99
N TYR A 55 20.55 24.24 -8.54
CA TYR A 55 19.69 25.43 -8.63
C TYR A 55 20.26 26.62 -7.86
N TYR A 56 20.86 26.39 -6.69
CA TYR A 56 21.54 27.45 -5.94
C TYR A 56 22.75 28.01 -6.71
N LYS A 57 23.62 27.14 -7.23
CA LYS A 57 24.80 27.54 -8.00
C LYS A 57 24.44 28.29 -9.29
N ASN A 58 23.30 27.95 -9.90
CA ASN A 58 22.77 28.63 -11.08
C ASN A 58 22.05 29.96 -10.76
N GLY A 59 21.90 30.32 -9.48
CA GLY A 59 21.17 31.52 -9.06
C GLY A 59 19.65 31.42 -9.19
N GLU A 60 19.10 30.22 -9.34
CA GLU A 60 17.64 29.97 -9.48
C GLU A 60 16.92 29.98 -8.12
N VAL A 61 17.65 29.80 -7.02
CA VAL A 61 17.10 29.83 -5.65
C VAL A 61 18.15 30.29 -4.66
N SER A 62 17.73 30.99 -3.60
CA SER A 62 18.56 31.34 -2.45
C SER A 62 17.97 30.76 -1.18
N PHE A 63 18.85 30.28 -0.29
CA PHE A 63 18.49 29.74 1.03
C PHE A 63 18.77 30.73 2.16
N GLN A 64 19.15 31.99 1.86
CA GLN A 64 19.50 33.00 2.85
C GLN A 64 18.41 33.23 3.92
N TYR A 65 17.13 33.16 3.52
CA TYR A 65 15.98 33.34 4.40
C TYR A 65 15.18 32.03 4.56
N VAL A 66 15.87 30.90 4.55
CA VAL A 66 15.31 29.57 4.82
C VAL A 66 15.82 29.08 6.17
N LYS A 67 14.92 28.57 7.01
CA LYS A 67 15.27 27.86 8.26
C LYS A 67 14.99 26.38 8.07
N THR A 68 15.96 25.53 8.38
CA THR A 68 15.79 24.07 8.25
C THR A 68 15.64 23.41 9.60
N PHE A 69 14.77 22.41 9.66
CA PHE A 69 14.56 21.57 10.83
C PHE A 69 14.70 20.11 10.38
N ASN A 70 15.75 19.43 10.81
CA ASN A 70 15.94 18.03 10.41
C ASN A 70 15.04 17.09 11.20
N MET A 71 14.72 15.95 10.58
CA MET A 71 14.02 14.84 11.24
C MET A 71 14.87 14.15 12.31
N ASP A 72 16.19 14.20 12.14
CA ASP A 72 17.24 13.50 12.89
C ASP A 72 18.63 14.15 12.67
N GLU A 73 19.64 13.67 13.40
CA GLU A 73 20.91 14.34 13.73
C GLU A 73 21.94 14.56 12.59
N TYR A 74 22.81 15.57 12.82
CA TYR A 74 24.14 16.00 12.32
C TYR A 74 24.24 17.34 11.55
N VAL A 75 24.89 18.33 12.22
CA VAL A 75 25.43 19.65 11.81
C VAL A 75 24.55 20.90 12.04
N GLU A 76 24.94 21.75 13.00
CA GLU A 76 24.29 23.04 13.28
C GLU A 76 24.85 24.22 12.46
N SER A 77 23.96 25.13 12.09
CA SER A 77 24.25 26.50 11.62
C SER A 77 23.18 27.44 12.19
N GLU A 78 23.34 28.76 12.13
CA GLU A 78 22.41 29.72 12.76
C GLU A 78 20.92 29.54 12.37
N ASN A 79 20.66 29.08 11.13
CA ASN A 79 19.32 28.78 10.63
C ASN A 79 19.08 27.28 10.36
N THR A 80 20.00 26.41 10.78
CA THR A 80 19.89 24.95 10.66
C THR A 80 19.74 24.34 12.04
N HIS A 81 18.55 23.83 12.31
CA HIS A 81 18.18 23.25 13.60
C HIS A 81 18.14 21.73 13.51
N ILE A 82 18.88 21.09 14.39
CA ILE A 82 18.99 19.64 14.49
C ILE A 82 18.91 19.26 15.97
N LEU A 83 18.39 18.07 16.28
CA LEU A 83 18.29 17.55 17.64
C LEU A 83 19.66 17.07 18.13
N ASP A 84 20.16 17.62 19.25
CA ASP A 84 21.44 17.18 19.85
C ASP A 84 21.31 15.81 20.53
N GLY A 85 21.78 14.77 19.84
CA GLY A 85 21.78 13.40 20.35
C GLY A 85 22.71 13.15 21.54
N ASN A 86 23.57 14.11 21.91
CA ASN A 86 24.50 14.04 23.03
C ASN A 86 24.07 14.93 24.22
N ALA A 87 22.90 15.55 24.15
CA ALA A 87 22.41 16.41 25.22
C ALA A 87 22.31 15.65 26.56
N ALA A 88 22.69 16.31 27.66
CA ALA A 88 22.64 15.72 28.99
C ALA A 88 21.20 15.36 29.43
N ASP A 89 20.22 16.17 29.01
CA ASP A 89 18.80 15.90 29.15
C ASP A 89 18.14 15.86 27.78
N LEU A 90 17.97 14.64 27.28
CA LEU A 90 17.40 14.36 25.97
C LEU A 90 15.93 14.81 25.85
N GLN A 91 15.17 14.80 26.94
CA GLN A 91 13.77 15.20 26.93
C GLN A 91 13.65 16.73 26.85
N ALA A 92 14.47 17.45 27.63
CA ALA A 92 14.55 18.91 27.53
C ALA A 92 15.02 19.37 26.14
N GLU A 93 15.94 18.64 25.50
CA GLU A 93 16.34 18.91 24.11
C GLU A 93 15.16 18.75 23.14
N CYS A 94 14.37 17.69 23.28
CA CYS A 94 13.17 17.49 22.46
C CYS A 94 12.13 18.61 22.62
N GLU A 95 11.91 19.07 23.85
CA GLU A 95 10.99 20.17 24.15
C GLU A 95 11.50 21.49 23.57
N THR A 96 12.78 21.77 23.73
CA THR A 96 13.45 22.94 23.14
C THR A 96 13.32 22.94 21.61
N PHE A 97 13.43 21.78 20.97
CA PHE A 97 13.27 21.65 19.53
C PHE A 97 11.84 22.01 19.07
N GLU A 98 10.83 21.56 19.80
CA GLU A 98 9.42 21.90 19.53
C GLU A 98 9.16 23.41 19.72
N GLU A 99 9.77 24.02 20.74
CA GLU A 99 9.71 25.47 20.95
C GLU A 99 10.38 26.25 19.82
N LYS A 100 11.53 25.79 19.31
CA LYS A 100 12.20 26.39 18.14
C LYS A 100 11.30 26.35 16.90
N ILE A 101 10.62 25.23 16.65
CA ILE A 101 9.65 25.10 15.54
C ILE A 101 8.49 26.11 15.72
N LYS A 102 7.94 26.18 16.93
CA LYS A 102 6.83 27.09 17.25
C LYS A 102 7.24 28.56 17.11
N ALA A 103 8.43 28.92 17.59
CA ALA A 103 8.98 30.27 17.50
C ALA A 103 9.25 30.68 16.04
N ALA A 104 9.55 29.72 15.17
CA ALA A 104 9.68 29.96 13.73
C ALA A 104 8.34 30.06 12.97
N GLY A 105 7.20 29.91 13.67
CA GLY A 105 5.85 29.98 13.08
C GLY A 105 5.34 28.64 12.52
N GLY A 106 5.96 27.53 12.91
CA GLY A 106 5.67 26.19 12.37
C GLY A 106 6.44 25.89 11.09
N ILE A 107 6.23 24.69 10.52
CA ILE A 107 6.91 24.23 9.31
C ILE A 107 6.05 24.51 8.06
N GLN A 108 6.59 25.23 7.07
CA GLN A 108 5.88 25.57 5.84
C GLN A 108 5.83 24.40 4.85
N LEU A 109 6.92 23.63 4.76
CA LEU A 109 6.98 22.40 3.98
C LEU A 109 7.85 21.40 4.74
N PHE A 110 7.32 20.21 5.02
CA PHE A 110 8.08 19.13 5.63
C PHE A 110 8.38 18.06 4.58
N VAL A 111 9.66 17.83 4.30
CA VAL A 111 10.11 16.78 3.39
C VAL A 111 10.50 15.55 4.21
N GLY A 112 10.07 14.38 3.77
CA GLY A 112 10.32 13.11 4.45
C GLY A 112 10.58 11.97 3.47
N GLY A 113 11.04 10.85 4.02
CA GLY A 113 11.04 9.55 3.34
C GLY A 113 10.11 8.57 4.07
N ILE A 114 10.05 7.34 3.55
CA ILE A 114 9.36 6.21 4.19
C ILE A 114 10.35 5.07 4.45
N GLY A 115 10.33 4.49 5.64
CA GLY A 115 11.04 3.25 5.97
C GLY A 115 10.41 2.03 5.28
N PRO A 116 11.13 0.89 5.10
CA PRO A 116 10.53 -0.34 4.57
C PRO A 116 9.36 -0.89 5.42
N ASP A 117 9.31 -0.52 6.69
CA ASP A 117 8.27 -0.79 7.68
C ASP A 117 7.20 0.33 7.78
N GLY A 118 7.27 1.33 6.90
CA GLY A 118 6.33 2.45 6.84
C GLY A 118 6.57 3.57 7.85
N HIS A 119 7.72 3.63 8.52
CA HIS A 119 7.99 4.73 9.46
C HIS A 119 8.19 6.08 8.76
N ILE A 120 7.75 7.16 9.41
CA ILE A 120 8.19 8.54 9.17
C ILE A 120 9.17 8.97 10.26
N ALA A 121 10.33 9.54 9.87
CA ALA A 121 11.45 9.77 10.80
C ALA A 121 11.81 8.46 11.52
N PHE A 122 12.11 8.48 12.82
CA PHE A 122 12.22 7.26 13.63
C PHE A 122 10.93 6.95 14.40
N ASN A 123 9.75 7.29 13.84
CA ASN A 123 8.47 6.86 14.38
C ASN A 123 8.17 5.41 13.96
N GLU A 124 8.91 4.49 14.58
CA GLU A 124 8.84 3.04 14.40
C GLU A 124 7.41 2.49 14.60
N PRO A 125 7.08 1.30 14.05
CA PRO A 125 5.78 0.66 14.24
C PRO A 125 5.33 0.62 15.70
N GLY A 126 4.07 1.01 15.93
CA GLY A 126 3.47 1.16 17.26
C GLY A 126 3.62 2.57 17.86
N SER A 127 4.30 3.49 17.19
CA SER A 127 4.41 4.88 17.64
C SER A 127 3.07 5.62 17.58
N SER A 128 2.74 6.40 18.61
CA SER A 128 1.52 7.22 18.62
C SER A 128 1.47 8.15 17.40
N LEU A 129 0.33 8.18 16.72
CA LEU A 129 0.10 9.02 15.53
C LEU A 129 -0.03 10.51 15.86
N VAL A 130 -0.14 10.86 17.14
CA VAL A 130 -0.17 12.25 17.66
C VAL A 130 1.06 12.56 18.51
N SER A 131 2.12 11.77 18.36
CA SER A 131 3.36 11.95 19.13
C SER A 131 4.05 13.28 18.81
N ARG A 132 4.81 13.78 19.80
CA ARG A 132 5.75 14.91 19.67
C ARG A 132 7.19 14.41 19.57
N THR A 133 8.11 15.35 19.39
CA THR A 133 9.56 15.08 19.42
C THR A 133 9.94 14.39 20.73
N ARG A 134 10.68 13.28 20.62
CA ARG A 134 11.04 12.42 21.76
C ARG A 134 12.20 11.49 21.43
N VAL A 135 12.74 10.86 22.48
CA VAL A 135 13.64 9.71 22.35
C VAL A 135 12.85 8.49 21.85
N LYS A 136 13.40 7.78 20.86
CA LYS A 136 12.88 6.51 20.38
C LYS A 136 13.98 5.45 20.31
N THR A 137 13.67 4.28 20.87
CA THR A 137 14.47 3.07 20.66
C THR A 137 14.26 2.58 19.23
N LEU A 138 15.35 2.32 18.53
CA LEU A 138 15.32 1.84 17.14
C LEU A 138 14.87 0.38 17.09
N ALA A 139 14.06 0.04 16.10
CA ALA A 139 13.68 -1.34 15.83
C ALA A 139 14.88 -2.14 15.31
N LYS A 140 14.86 -3.46 15.50
CA LYS A 140 15.94 -4.35 15.02
C LYS A 140 16.15 -4.23 13.51
N ASP A 141 15.06 -4.08 12.75
CA ASP A 141 15.12 -3.92 11.29
C ASP A 141 15.82 -2.62 10.89
N THR A 142 15.56 -1.52 11.61
CA THR A 142 16.26 -0.23 11.45
C THR A 142 17.75 -0.35 11.77
N ILE A 143 18.09 -1.04 12.86
CA ILE A 143 19.50 -1.31 13.23
C ILE A 143 20.21 -2.10 12.12
N MET A 144 19.59 -3.17 11.61
CA MET A 144 20.15 -3.98 10.53
C MET A 144 20.31 -3.19 9.23
N ALA A 145 19.34 -2.35 8.86
CA ALA A 145 19.41 -1.51 7.66
C ALA A 145 20.52 -0.45 7.74
N ASN A 146 20.78 0.08 8.94
CA ASN A 146 21.78 1.13 9.15
C ASN A 146 23.19 0.59 9.45
N ALA A 147 23.35 -0.70 9.77
CA ALA A 147 24.65 -1.32 10.03
C ALA A 147 25.67 -1.10 8.90
N ARG A 148 25.22 -0.96 7.65
CA ARG A 148 26.05 -0.61 6.48
C ARG A 148 26.82 0.70 6.64
N PHE A 149 26.36 1.62 7.49
CA PHE A 149 27.03 2.89 7.80
C PHE A 149 28.05 2.76 8.95
N PHE A 150 28.11 1.59 9.61
CA PHE A 150 28.96 1.30 10.75
C PHE A 150 29.83 0.05 10.50
N ASP A 151 30.39 -0.06 9.29
CA ASP A 151 31.23 -1.19 8.85
C ASP A 151 30.54 -2.57 8.90
N GLY A 152 29.21 -2.61 8.93
CA GLY A 152 28.43 -3.83 9.11
C GLY A 152 28.35 -4.31 10.57
N ASP A 153 28.89 -3.55 11.53
CA ASP A 153 28.91 -3.90 12.94
C ASP A 153 27.66 -3.38 13.66
N LEU A 154 26.75 -4.31 13.99
CA LEU A 154 25.50 -4.01 14.70
C LEU A 154 25.72 -3.39 16.08
N SER A 155 26.86 -3.66 16.74
CA SER A 155 27.14 -3.16 18.09
C SER A 155 27.47 -1.67 18.13
N LYS A 156 27.88 -1.11 16.99
CA LYS A 156 28.20 0.32 16.83
C LYS A 156 26.99 1.16 16.45
N VAL A 157 25.90 0.53 16.01
CA VAL A 157 24.69 1.25 15.63
C VAL A 157 24.01 1.77 16.90
N PRO A 158 23.70 3.07 17.00
CA PRO A 158 22.97 3.62 18.13
C PRO A 158 21.65 2.87 18.36
N THR A 159 21.36 2.54 19.62
CA THR A 159 20.12 1.82 19.99
C THR A 159 18.93 2.76 20.15
N MET A 160 19.18 4.07 20.23
CA MET A 160 18.19 5.12 20.38
C MET A 160 18.51 6.29 19.44
N ALA A 161 17.48 7.04 19.07
CA ALA A 161 17.59 8.29 18.34
C ALA A 161 16.61 9.33 18.92
N LEU A 162 16.96 10.61 18.81
CA LEU A 162 15.99 11.69 18.92
C LEU A 162 15.26 11.83 17.60
N THR A 163 13.94 12.02 17.65
CA THR A 163 13.14 12.12 16.44
C THR A 163 11.92 12.99 16.63
N VAL A 164 11.57 13.76 15.60
CA VAL A 164 10.28 14.46 15.54
C VAL A 164 9.12 13.48 15.62
N GLY A 165 8.03 13.89 16.25
CA GLY A 165 6.83 13.05 16.35
C GLY A 165 5.99 13.04 15.08
N VAL A 166 5.10 12.06 14.95
CA VAL A 166 4.12 12.02 13.85
C VAL A 166 3.25 13.28 13.88
N GLY A 167 2.81 13.70 15.07
CA GLY A 167 2.06 14.95 15.27
C GLY A 167 2.87 16.19 14.90
N THR A 168 4.17 16.21 15.19
CA THR A 168 5.08 17.31 14.80
C THR A 168 5.13 17.48 13.27
N VAL A 169 5.19 16.37 12.52
CA VAL A 169 5.16 16.41 11.04
C VAL A 169 3.76 16.77 10.52
N MET A 170 2.70 16.26 11.17
CA MET A 170 1.30 16.58 10.83
C MET A 170 0.93 18.06 11.03
N ASP A 171 1.66 18.78 11.88
CA ASP A 171 1.46 20.22 12.10
C ASP A 171 2.05 21.09 10.98
N ALA A 172 2.85 20.52 10.08
CA ALA A 172 3.38 21.24 8.93
C ALA A 172 2.24 21.72 8.03
N LYS A 173 2.42 22.85 7.34
CA LYS A 173 1.43 23.34 6.37
C LYS A 173 1.29 22.40 5.17
N GLU A 174 2.39 21.76 4.80
CA GLU A 174 2.46 20.83 3.68
C GLU A 174 3.50 19.75 3.99
N VAL A 175 3.20 18.51 3.60
CA VAL A 175 4.11 17.37 3.75
C VAL A 175 4.42 16.79 2.37
N MET A 176 5.70 16.55 2.08
CA MET A 176 6.16 15.87 0.87
C MET A 176 6.95 14.62 1.25
N ILE A 177 6.51 13.44 0.82
CA ILE A 177 7.19 12.17 1.07
C ILE A 177 7.80 11.65 -0.23
N LEU A 178 9.13 11.52 -0.28
CA LEU A 178 9.86 10.97 -1.41
C LEU A 178 10.09 9.46 -1.21
N ILE A 179 9.71 8.64 -2.19
CA ILE A 179 9.67 7.18 -2.09
C ILE A 179 10.23 6.56 -3.35
N THR A 180 11.41 5.94 -3.29
CA THR A 180 12.08 5.40 -4.48
C THR A 180 12.55 3.96 -4.27
N GLY A 181 12.31 3.11 -5.26
CA GLY A 181 12.78 1.73 -5.36
C GLY A 181 11.80 0.69 -4.82
N ALA A 182 11.89 -0.52 -5.37
CA ALA A 182 10.98 -1.64 -5.12
C ALA A 182 10.90 -2.06 -3.65
N HIS A 183 12.01 -1.92 -2.91
CA HIS A 183 12.10 -2.21 -1.47
C HIS A 183 11.21 -1.32 -0.59
N LYS A 184 10.55 -0.29 -1.15
CA LYS A 184 9.58 0.57 -0.47
C LYS A 184 8.14 0.36 -0.94
N ALA A 185 7.91 -0.48 -1.95
CA ALA A 185 6.59 -0.62 -2.57
C ALA A 185 5.51 -1.11 -1.59
N PHE A 186 5.84 -2.10 -0.76
CA PHE A 186 4.92 -2.60 0.25
C PHE A 186 4.57 -1.54 1.30
N ALA A 187 5.55 -0.74 1.74
CA ALA A 187 5.32 0.35 2.68
C ALA A 187 4.41 1.45 2.07
N LEU A 188 4.59 1.78 0.79
CA LEU A 188 3.72 2.70 0.08
C LEU A 188 2.28 2.16 0.01
N TYR A 189 2.10 0.90 -0.39
CA TYR A 189 0.79 0.23 -0.38
C TYR A 189 0.09 0.35 0.99
N LYS A 190 0.80 0.00 2.06
CA LYS A 190 0.27 0.10 3.44
C LYS A 190 -0.06 1.54 3.84
N ALA A 191 0.71 2.51 3.38
CA ALA A 191 0.52 3.91 3.72
C ALA A 191 -0.71 4.54 3.03
N ILE A 192 -1.05 4.13 1.79
CA ILE A 192 -2.03 4.85 0.98
C ILE A 192 -3.26 4.04 0.56
N GLU A 193 -3.19 2.71 0.53
CA GLU A 193 -4.34 1.86 0.14
C GLU A 193 -4.99 1.15 1.32
N GLU A 194 -4.24 0.87 2.39
CA GLU A 194 -4.81 0.43 3.66
C GLU A 194 -5.24 1.62 4.52
N GLY A 195 -5.82 1.33 5.70
CA GLY A 195 -6.29 2.35 6.62
C GLY A 195 -5.19 2.95 7.49
N VAL A 196 -5.53 4.07 8.13
CA VAL A 196 -4.67 4.73 9.12
C VAL A 196 -4.33 3.78 10.27
N ASN A 197 -3.05 3.53 10.48
CA ASN A 197 -2.54 2.55 11.44
C ASN A 197 -1.16 2.96 11.99
N HIS A 198 -0.99 2.90 13.31
CA HIS A 198 0.28 3.21 13.97
C HIS A 198 1.42 2.22 13.71
N MET A 199 1.14 1.08 13.07
CA MET A 199 2.16 0.15 12.59
C MET A 199 2.83 0.63 11.30
N TRP A 200 2.18 1.55 10.56
CA TRP A 200 2.67 2.12 9.30
C TRP A 200 2.49 3.63 9.39
N THR A 201 3.36 4.34 10.12
CA THR A 201 3.08 5.70 10.60
C THR A 201 2.91 6.74 9.49
N VAL A 202 3.46 6.52 8.29
CA VAL A 202 3.18 7.35 7.09
C VAL A 202 1.68 7.34 6.71
N SER A 203 0.92 6.31 7.08
CA SER A 203 -0.54 6.26 6.89
C SER A 203 -1.29 7.39 7.62
N ALA A 204 -0.69 8.02 8.64
CA ALA A 204 -1.25 9.19 9.31
C ALA A 204 -1.54 10.34 8.34
N PHE A 205 -0.75 10.47 7.27
CA PHE A 205 -0.91 11.53 6.29
C PHE A 205 -2.13 11.39 5.39
N GLN A 206 -2.89 10.29 5.49
CA GLN A 206 -4.24 10.24 4.93
C GLN A 206 -5.16 11.30 5.56
N GLN A 207 -4.88 11.71 6.80
CA GLN A 207 -5.64 12.72 7.54
C GLN A 207 -5.01 14.12 7.44
N HIS A 208 -3.88 14.26 6.75
CA HIS A 208 -3.22 15.55 6.58
C HIS A 208 -3.84 16.32 5.38
N PRO A 209 -4.15 17.63 5.53
CA PRO A 209 -4.86 18.39 4.50
C PRO A 209 -4.07 18.56 3.20
N GLN A 210 -2.73 18.58 3.27
CA GLN A 210 -1.85 18.78 2.11
C GLN A 210 -0.64 17.87 2.13
N THR A 211 -0.80 16.63 1.66
CA THR A 211 0.32 15.69 1.47
C THR A 211 0.55 15.37 0.01
N VAL A 212 1.82 15.39 -0.40
CA VAL A 212 2.32 14.98 -1.70
C VAL A 212 3.25 13.79 -1.53
N PHE A 213 2.96 12.68 -2.18
CA PHE A 213 3.86 11.54 -2.33
C PHE A 213 4.53 11.65 -3.69
N VAL A 214 5.86 11.56 -3.74
CA VAL A 214 6.64 11.57 -4.98
C VAL A 214 7.35 10.24 -5.06
N CYS A 215 7.09 9.46 -6.10
CA CYS A 215 7.64 8.13 -6.24
C CYS A 215 8.14 7.81 -7.64
N ASP A 216 9.06 6.85 -7.72
CA ASP A 216 9.42 6.20 -8.98
C ASP A 216 8.46 5.02 -9.28
N GLU A 217 8.51 4.48 -10.50
CA GLU A 217 7.68 3.33 -10.91
C GLU A 217 7.88 2.12 -9.98
N ASP A 218 9.13 1.83 -9.62
CA ASP A 218 9.49 0.70 -8.77
C ASP A 218 8.82 0.75 -7.39
N ALA A 219 8.65 1.94 -6.81
CA ALA A 219 7.91 2.10 -5.56
C ALA A 219 6.40 1.81 -5.69
N THR A 220 5.85 1.69 -6.90
CA THR A 220 4.41 1.45 -7.12
C THR A 220 4.04 -0.02 -7.35
N LEU A 221 5.00 -0.94 -7.32
CA LEU A 221 4.80 -2.35 -7.69
C LEU A 221 3.71 -3.10 -6.91
N GLU A 222 3.43 -2.67 -5.66
CA GLU A 222 2.39 -3.28 -4.80
C GLU A 222 1.05 -2.53 -4.84
N LEU A 223 0.96 -1.42 -5.60
CA LEU A 223 -0.29 -0.66 -5.73
C LEU A 223 -1.24 -1.31 -6.73
N ARG A 224 -2.55 -1.12 -6.52
CA ARG A 224 -3.54 -1.53 -7.52
C ARG A 224 -3.36 -0.74 -8.81
N VAL A 225 -3.49 -1.41 -9.95
CA VAL A 225 -3.45 -0.79 -11.28
C VAL A 225 -4.40 0.41 -11.39
N LYS A 226 -5.59 0.31 -10.78
CA LYS A 226 -6.57 1.41 -10.74
C LYS A 226 -6.03 2.66 -10.04
N THR A 227 -5.30 2.50 -8.95
CA THR A 227 -4.65 3.58 -8.20
C THR A 227 -3.59 4.27 -9.06
N VAL A 228 -2.69 3.48 -9.66
CA VAL A 228 -1.62 3.99 -10.54
C VAL A 228 -2.21 4.75 -11.74
N LYS A 229 -3.20 4.16 -12.44
CA LYS A 229 -3.85 4.79 -13.59
C LYS A 229 -4.52 6.12 -13.23
N TYR A 230 -5.21 6.19 -12.10
CA TYR A 230 -5.86 7.43 -11.66
C TYR A 230 -4.86 8.57 -11.49
N PHE A 231 -3.73 8.31 -10.83
CA PHE A 231 -2.73 9.34 -10.59
C PHE A 231 -1.88 9.66 -11.82
N LYS A 232 -1.55 8.70 -12.68
CA LYS A 232 -0.85 9.00 -13.95
C LYS A 232 -1.69 9.91 -14.86
N ALA A 233 -2.95 9.55 -15.08
CA ALA A 233 -3.87 10.36 -15.90
C ALA A 233 -4.05 11.79 -15.35
N PHE A 234 -4.01 11.96 -14.03
CA PHE A 234 -4.11 13.27 -13.39
C PHE A 234 -2.94 14.20 -13.74
N PHE A 235 -1.73 13.67 -13.97
CA PHE A 235 -0.54 14.48 -14.24
C PHE A 235 -0.26 14.68 -15.73
N GLU A 236 -0.57 13.70 -16.58
CA GLU A 236 -0.53 13.88 -18.04
C GLU A 236 -1.41 15.06 -18.47
N TYR A 237 -2.61 15.19 -17.87
CA TYR A 237 -3.51 16.33 -18.13
C TYR A 237 -2.91 17.72 -17.77
N LYS A 238 -1.97 17.77 -16.82
CA LYS A 238 -1.34 19.02 -16.39
C LYS A 238 -0.14 19.44 -17.24
N GLU A 239 0.58 18.49 -17.82
CA GLU A 239 1.72 18.79 -18.71
C GLU A 239 1.26 19.39 -20.04
N ASP A 240 0.06 19.01 -20.53
CA ASP A 240 -0.59 19.56 -21.74
C ASP A 240 -1.23 20.95 -21.53
N GLY A 241 -0.91 21.66 -20.44
CA GLY A 241 -1.43 23.00 -20.18
C GLY A 241 -2.89 23.07 -19.71
N GLY A 242 -3.50 21.92 -19.41
CA GLY A 242 -4.84 21.83 -18.84
C GLY A 242 -4.89 22.37 -17.40
N ARG A 243 -5.42 23.59 -17.22
CA ARG A 243 -5.95 23.99 -15.90
C ARG A 243 -7.05 22.99 -15.54
N PHE A 244 -7.10 22.52 -14.29
CA PHE A 244 -8.26 21.78 -13.80
C PHE A 244 -9.53 22.53 -14.24
N PRO A 245 -10.53 21.86 -14.85
CA PRO A 245 -11.83 22.49 -14.95
C PRO A 245 -12.22 22.80 -13.51
N ASN A 246 -12.44 24.09 -13.22
CA ASN A 246 -13.06 24.46 -11.96
C ASN A 246 -14.32 23.61 -11.83
N PRO A 247 -14.68 23.16 -10.62
CA PRO A 247 -15.96 22.50 -10.44
C PRO A 247 -17.05 23.35 -11.13
N PRO A 248 -17.96 22.70 -11.87
CA PRO A 248 -18.96 23.43 -12.65
C PRO A 248 -19.71 24.41 -11.73
N SER A 249 -20.19 25.52 -12.29
CA SER A 249 -20.96 26.49 -11.50
C SER A 249 -22.12 25.77 -10.80
N TYR A 250 -22.53 26.29 -9.64
CA TYR A 250 -23.59 25.66 -8.85
C TYR A 250 -24.84 25.33 -9.70
N SER A 251 -25.22 26.24 -10.60
CA SER A 251 -26.31 26.05 -11.56
C SER A 251 -26.16 24.82 -12.45
N VAL A 252 -24.94 24.54 -12.94
CA VAL A 252 -24.62 23.40 -13.79
C VAL A 252 -24.55 22.11 -12.97
N ALA A 253 -24.03 22.18 -11.74
CA ALA A 253 -23.98 21.03 -10.83
C ALA A 253 -25.38 20.61 -10.35
N THR A 254 -26.35 21.52 -10.31
CA THR A 254 -27.75 21.24 -9.94
C THR A 254 -28.61 20.79 -11.11
N THR A 255 -28.19 21.02 -12.36
CA THR A 255 -28.85 20.50 -13.57
C THR A 255 -28.26 19.14 -13.94
N LEU A 256 -28.20 18.23 -12.96
CA LEU A 256 -28.00 16.82 -13.28
C LEU A 256 -29.28 16.28 -13.93
N PRO A 257 -29.17 15.34 -14.87
CA PRO A 257 -30.35 14.68 -15.44
C PRO A 257 -31.21 14.11 -14.31
N SER A 258 -32.52 14.16 -14.49
CA SER A 258 -33.45 13.48 -13.57
C SER A 258 -33.11 11.99 -13.50
N TYR A 259 -33.50 11.31 -12.43
CA TYR A 259 -33.20 9.88 -12.25
C TYR A 259 -33.64 9.05 -13.48
N ASP A 260 -34.81 9.36 -14.04
CA ASP A 260 -35.37 8.68 -15.22
C ASP A 260 -34.64 9.02 -16.53
N GLU A 261 -34.02 10.19 -16.64
CA GLU A 261 -33.14 10.56 -17.76
C GLU A 261 -31.77 9.90 -17.62
N ALA A 262 -31.26 9.78 -16.39
CA ALA A 262 -30.01 9.09 -16.11
C ALA A 262 -30.14 7.58 -16.40
N GLU A 263 -31.25 6.94 -16.04
CA GLU A 263 -31.50 5.53 -16.39
C GLU A 263 -31.68 5.32 -17.90
N ARG A 264 -32.48 6.16 -18.58
CA ARG A 264 -32.58 6.10 -20.05
C ARG A 264 -31.25 6.32 -20.75
N SER A 265 -30.43 7.27 -20.29
CA SER A 265 -29.10 7.50 -20.87
C SER A 265 -28.13 6.34 -20.63
N LYS A 266 -28.27 5.60 -19.51
CA LYS A 266 -27.51 4.36 -19.27
C LYS A 266 -27.98 3.24 -20.22
N GLU A 267 -29.28 3.14 -20.46
CA GLU A 267 -29.85 2.20 -21.42
C GLU A 267 -29.47 2.56 -22.87
N GLU A 268 -29.41 3.84 -23.21
CA GLU A 268 -29.01 4.34 -24.54
C GLU A 268 -27.49 4.28 -24.77
N ALA A 269 -26.67 4.45 -23.72
CA ALA A 269 -25.22 4.30 -23.79
C ALA A 269 -24.78 2.82 -23.85
N ALA A 270 -25.68 1.89 -23.58
CA ALA A 270 -25.49 0.48 -23.93
C ALA A 270 -25.63 0.33 -25.45
N ILE A 271 -24.50 0.34 -26.16
CA ILE A 271 -24.43 0.23 -27.63
C ILE A 271 -25.20 -1.02 -28.11
N PRO A 272 -26.07 -0.94 -29.14
CA PRO A 272 -26.66 -2.13 -29.75
C PRO A 272 -25.61 -2.85 -30.60
N LEU A 273 -25.26 -4.09 -30.25
CA LEU A 273 -24.39 -4.96 -31.04
C LEU A 273 -25.06 -5.33 -32.38
N VAL A 274 -24.44 -4.83 -33.46
CA VAL A 274 -24.52 -5.17 -34.91
C VAL A 274 -25.59 -6.20 -35.34
N THR A 275 -26.45 -5.77 -36.25
CA THR A 275 -27.31 -6.61 -37.10
C THR A 275 -26.51 -7.42 -38.12
N GLY A 276 -26.28 -8.69 -37.84
CA GLY A 276 -25.75 -9.67 -38.79
C GLY A 276 -26.14 -11.08 -38.37
N ARG A 277 -26.91 -11.79 -39.20
CA ARG A 277 -27.32 -13.19 -38.97
C ARG A 277 -26.10 -14.07 -38.69
N VAL A 278 -25.92 -14.44 -37.43
CA VAL A 278 -25.19 -15.63 -37.00
C VAL A 278 -26.14 -16.35 -36.03
N THR A 279 -26.32 -17.65 -36.26
CA THR A 279 -27.17 -18.57 -35.49
C THR A 279 -26.84 -18.55 -34.00
N GLU A 280 -27.80 -18.97 -33.15
CA GLU A 280 -27.80 -18.95 -31.67
C GLU A 280 -26.60 -19.63 -30.94
N ASP A 281 -25.51 -19.97 -31.65
CA ASP A 281 -24.35 -20.67 -31.12
C ASP A 281 -23.10 -19.81 -30.90
N ASP A 282 -23.09 -18.50 -31.24
CA ASP A 282 -21.83 -17.72 -31.26
C ASP A 282 -21.88 -16.32 -30.60
N PHE A 283 -22.64 -16.14 -29.52
CA PHE A 283 -22.56 -14.91 -28.71
C PHE A 283 -22.18 -15.18 -27.25
N VAL A 284 -20.86 -15.16 -27.04
CA VAL A 284 -20.24 -14.90 -25.74
C VAL A 284 -20.49 -13.43 -25.40
N ALA A 285 -21.43 -13.18 -24.48
CA ALA A 285 -21.62 -11.85 -23.90
C ALA A 285 -20.36 -11.44 -23.13
N ARG A 286 -19.61 -10.51 -23.74
CA ARG A 286 -18.58 -9.69 -23.12
C ARG A 286 -19.30 -8.55 -22.40
N ASP A 287 -19.53 -8.72 -21.10
CA ASP A 287 -19.80 -7.61 -20.18
C ASP A 287 -18.68 -7.55 -19.14
N ASP A 288 -17.93 -6.44 -19.25
CA ASP A 288 -17.33 -5.62 -18.21
C ASP A 288 -16.29 -6.14 -17.19
N PHE A 289 -15.12 -5.48 -17.29
CA PHE A 289 -13.94 -5.42 -16.41
C PHE A 289 -12.97 -6.63 -16.38
N GLU A 290 -11.81 -6.44 -17.03
CA GLU A 290 -10.57 -7.15 -16.70
C GLU A 290 -10.06 -6.69 -15.31
N ASP A 291 -10.64 -7.26 -14.27
CA ASP A 291 -9.94 -7.56 -13.03
C ASP A 291 -9.27 -8.92 -13.21
N ALA A 292 -7.93 -8.94 -13.24
CA ALA A 292 -7.14 -10.16 -13.12
C ALA A 292 -7.24 -10.70 -11.68
N ASP A 293 -8.41 -11.27 -11.35
CA ASP A 293 -8.64 -12.44 -10.49
C ASP A 293 -10.14 -12.63 -10.16
N GLN A 294 -11.06 -12.28 -11.08
CA GLN A 294 -12.40 -12.87 -11.02
C GLN A 294 -12.30 -14.36 -11.34
N LEU A 295 -12.24 -15.16 -10.28
CA LEU A 295 -12.32 -16.61 -10.29
C LEU A 295 -13.54 -17.03 -11.12
N ARG A 296 -13.36 -17.41 -12.40
CA ARG A 296 -14.44 -17.93 -13.25
C ARG A 296 -15.15 -19.01 -12.47
N ILE A 297 -16.42 -18.85 -12.11
CA ILE A 297 -17.07 -19.75 -11.14
C ILE A 297 -16.96 -21.22 -11.58
N GLY A 298 -16.97 -21.48 -12.89
CA GLY A 298 -16.85 -22.81 -13.48
C GLY A 298 -18.11 -23.66 -13.28
N ASN A 299 -18.26 -24.72 -14.06
CA ASN A 299 -19.42 -25.60 -13.99
C ASN A 299 -19.17 -26.81 -13.09
N ASP A 300 -20.24 -27.52 -12.72
CA ASP A 300 -20.17 -28.74 -11.92
C ASP A 300 -19.27 -29.81 -12.56
N GLY A 301 -19.20 -29.83 -13.90
CA GLY A 301 -18.33 -30.74 -14.64
C GLY A 301 -16.84 -30.51 -14.35
N ILE A 302 -16.41 -29.24 -14.29
CA ILE A 302 -15.03 -28.86 -13.96
C ILE A 302 -14.72 -29.15 -12.49
N PHE A 303 -15.68 -28.92 -11.60
CA PHE A 303 -15.56 -29.31 -10.19
C PHE A 303 -15.34 -30.82 -10.08
N MET A 304 -16.17 -31.63 -10.75
CA MET A 304 -16.05 -33.09 -10.70
C MET A 304 -14.78 -33.61 -11.37
N LEU A 305 -14.37 -33.02 -12.50
CA LEU A 305 -13.15 -33.40 -13.21
C LEU A 305 -11.90 -33.20 -12.33
N THR A 306 -11.73 -31.99 -11.77
CA THR A 306 -10.60 -31.65 -10.91
C THR A 306 -10.64 -32.39 -9.57
N PHE A 307 -11.83 -32.64 -9.04
CA PHE A 307 -12.06 -33.49 -7.89
C PHE A 307 -11.55 -34.91 -8.13
N PHE A 308 -11.97 -35.56 -9.22
CA PHE A 308 -11.51 -36.92 -9.53
C PHE A 308 -10.03 -36.97 -9.87
N MET A 309 -9.51 -35.95 -10.56
CA MET A 309 -8.09 -35.86 -10.86
C MET A 309 -7.24 -35.79 -9.58
N ALA A 310 -7.61 -34.93 -8.62
CA ALA A 310 -6.95 -34.83 -7.32
C ALA A 310 -7.17 -36.08 -6.43
N PHE A 311 -8.35 -36.70 -6.51
CA PHE A 311 -8.67 -37.91 -5.75
C PHE A 311 -7.90 -39.15 -6.24
N LEU A 312 -7.76 -39.32 -7.56
CA LEU A 312 -7.10 -40.48 -8.17
C LEU A 312 -5.57 -40.33 -8.13
N PHE A 313 -5.04 -39.17 -8.52
CA PHE A 313 -3.59 -38.93 -8.67
C PHE A 313 -2.95 -38.21 -7.47
N ASN A 314 -3.67 -38.09 -6.35
CA ASN A 314 -3.17 -37.54 -5.08
C ASN A 314 -2.55 -36.13 -5.27
N TRP A 315 -1.41 -35.84 -4.64
CA TRP A 315 -0.67 -34.60 -4.75
C TRP A 315 -0.34 -34.17 -6.19
N ILE A 316 0.03 -35.11 -7.08
CA ILE A 316 0.28 -34.81 -8.49
C ILE A 316 -1.00 -34.34 -9.17
N GLY A 317 -2.11 -35.04 -8.93
CA GLY A 317 -3.43 -34.65 -9.44
C GLY A 317 -3.90 -33.31 -8.90
N PHE A 318 -3.63 -33.03 -7.61
CA PHE A 318 -3.94 -31.75 -6.97
C PHE A 318 -3.16 -30.60 -7.60
N PHE A 319 -1.83 -30.69 -7.69
CA PHE A 319 -1.01 -29.65 -8.30
C PHE A 319 -1.34 -29.45 -9.78
N LEU A 320 -1.51 -30.53 -10.54
CA LEU A 320 -1.88 -30.45 -11.95
C LEU A 320 -3.24 -29.75 -12.12
N SER A 321 -4.24 -30.13 -11.31
CA SER A 321 -5.57 -29.50 -11.36
C SER A 321 -5.52 -28.04 -10.93
N PHE A 322 -4.69 -27.69 -9.94
CA PHE A 322 -4.56 -26.34 -9.42
C PHE A 322 -3.81 -25.41 -10.39
N CYS A 323 -2.79 -25.92 -11.07
CA CYS A 323 -2.04 -25.17 -12.09
C CYS A 323 -2.82 -25.02 -13.41
N LEU A 324 -3.63 -26.02 -13.78
CA LEU A 324 -4.38 -26.01 -15.05
C LEU A 324 -5.75 -25.33 -14.94
N THR A 325 -6.23 -25.03 -13.73
CA THR A 325 -7.54 -24.39 -13.55
C THR A 325 -7.44 -22.94 -13.08
N THR A 326 -8.12 -22.07 -13.82
CA THR A 326 -8.36 -20.66 -13.45
C THR A 326 -9.74 -20.45 -12.83
N SER A 327 -10.50 -21.53 -12.61
CA SER A 327 -11.90 -21.49 -12.17
C SER A 327 -12.09 -21.80 -10.69
N ALA A 328 -13.14 -21.23 -10.08
CA ALA A 328 -13.53 -21.50 -8.69
C ALA A 328 -13.92 -22.97 -8.51
N ALA A 329 -14.74 -23.50 -9.42
CA ALA A 329 -15.11 -24.91 -9.49
C ALA A 329 -13.89 -25.82 -9.50
N GLY A 330 -12.88 -25.50 -10.31
CA GLY A 330 -11.67 -26.29 -10.42
C GLY A 330 -10.81 -26.24 -9.16
N ARG A 331 -10.62 -25.05 -8.56
CA ARG A 331 -9.82 -24.91 -7.32
C ARG A 331 -10.50 -25.60 -6.14
N TYR A 332 -11.81 -25.40 -5.96
CA TYR A 332 -12.56 -26.07 -4.89
C TYR A 332 -12.76 -27.56 -5.14
N GLY A 333 -12.89 -27.99 -6.39
CA GLY A 333 -12.90 -29.40 -6.80
C GLY A 333 -11.58 -30.09 -6.45
N ALA A 334 -10.44 -29.49 -6.83
CA ALA A 334 -9.12 -30.00 -6.47
C ALA A 334 -8.90 -30.10 -4.95
N ILE A 335 -9.27 -29.07 -4.18
CA ILE A 335 -9.16 -29.06 -2.71
C ILE A 335 -10.05 -30.15 -2.09
N SER A 336 -11.28 -30.28 -2.58
CA SER A 336 -12.23 -31.28 -2.11
C SER A 336 -11.76 -32.72 -2.41
N GLY A 337 -11.28 -32.96 -3.63
CA GLY A 337 -10.76 -34.25 -4.07
C GLY A 337 -9.48 -34.65 -3.35
N PHE A 338 -8.59 -33.68 -3.08
CA PHE A 338 -7.38 -33.90 -2.28
C PHE A 338 -7.72 -34.26 -0.82
N GLY A 339 -8.70 -33.59 -0.21
CA GLY A 339 -9.17 -33.92 1.15
C GLY A 339 -9.63 -35.38 1.29
N LEU A 340 -10.41 -35.88 0.33
CA LEU A 340 -10.79 -37.30 0.29
C LEU A 340 -9.64 -38.24 -0.08
N SER A 341 -8.69 -37.80 -0.90
CA SER A 341 -7.48 -38.56 -1.21
C SER A 341 -6.62 -38.79 0.03
N LEU A 342 -6.51 -37.77 0.89
CA LEU A 342 -5.84 -37.87 2.19
C LEU A 342 -6.53 -38.89 3.10
N ILE A 343 -7.86 -38.84 3.22
CA ILE A 343 -8.62 -39.83 3.99
C ILE A 343 -8.38 -41.24 3.45
N LYS A 344 -8.46 -41.41 2.13
CA LYS A 344 -8.21 -42.69 1.45
C LYS A 344 -6.82 -43.24 1.79
N TRP A 345 -5.78 -42.42 1.65
CA TRP A 345 -4.41 -42.84 1.95
C TRP A 345 -4.18 -43.11 3.43
N VAL A 346 -4.74 -42.29 4.31
CA VAL A 346 -4.69 -42.51 5.77
C VAL A 346 -5.29 -43.86 6.14
N LEU A 347 -6.43 -44.23 5.55
CA LEU A 347 -7.05 -45.55 5.77
C LEU A 347 -6.22 -46.68 5.17
N ILE A 348 -5.70 -46.51 3.94
CA ILE A 348 -4.83 -47.51 3.31
C ILE A 348 -3.60 -47.76 4.18
N VAL A 349 -2.88 -46.71 4.61
CA VAL A 349 -1.67 -46.87 5.43
C VAL A 349 -2.01 -47.49 6.79
N ARG A 350 -3.11 -47.06 7.43
CA ARG A 350 -3.54 -47.60 8.73
C ARG A 350 -3.86 -49.10 8.69
N PHE A 351 -4.47 -49.58 7.60
CA PHE A 351 -4.87 -50.98 7.46
C PHE A 351 -3.94 -51.80 6.56
N SER A 352 -2.82 -51.21 6.12
CA SER A 352 -1.83 -51.87 5.30
C SER A 352 -0.93 -52.77 6.15
N THR A 353 -0.73 -54.00 5.69
CA THR A 353 0.25 -54.94 6.26
C THR A 353 1.69 -54.58 5.89
N TYR A 354 1.90 -53.61 4.99
CA TYR A 354 3.22 -53.18 4.53
C TYR A 354 3.90 -52.13 5.43
N PHE A 355 3.14 -51.44 6.29
CA PHE A 355 3.67 -50.42 7.21
C PHE A 355 3.41 -50.76 8.69
N PRO A 356 3.82 -51.95 9.19
CA PRO A 356 3.66 -52.27 10.59
C PRO A 356 4.52 -51.32 11.44
N GLY A 357 3.88 -50.56 12.33
CA GLY A 357 4.55 -49.79 13.39
C GLY A 357 4.86 -48.31 13.12
N TYR A 358 4.46 -47.73 11.98
CA TYR A 358 4.78 -46.31 11.67
C TYR A 358 4.17 -45.28 12.65
N PHE A 359 3.12 -45.66 13.39
CA PHE A 359 2.45 -44.81 14.39
C PHE A 359 2.05 -45.61 15.65
N ASP A 360 2.84 -46.62 16.03
CA ASP A 360 2.56 -47.37 17.25
C ASP A 360 2.66 -46.47 18.49
N GLY A 361 1.58 -46.47 19.30
CA GLY A 361 1.46 -45.64 20.50
C GLY A 361 0.85 -44.24 20.30
N GLN A 362 0.68 -43.76 19.07
CA GLN A 362 0.11 -42.43 18.77
C GLN A 362 -1.21 -42.50 17.99
N TYR A 363 -2.16 -43.30 18.50
CA TYR A 363 -3.46 -43.53 17.85
C TYR A 363 -4.27 -42.26 17.56
N TRP A 364 -4.08 -41.20 18.34
CA TRP A 364 -4.78 -39.92 18.18
C TRP A 364 -4.40 -39.21 16.87
N LEU A 365 -3.19 -39.42 16.35
CA LEU A 365 -2.71 -38.72 15.16
C LEU A 365 -3.46 -39.17 13.89
N TRP A 366 -3.89 -40.44 13.84
CA TRP A 366 -4.76 -40.93 12.78
C TRP A 366 -6.09 -40.19 12.73
N TRP A 367 -6.67 -39.86 13.89
CA TRP A 367 -7.89 -39.08 13.99
C TRP A 367 -7.68 -37.63 13.55
N VAL A 368 -6.51 -37.05 13.85
CA VAL A 368 -6.15 -35.71 13.39
C VAL A 368 -6.03 -35.65 11.87
N PHE A 369 -5.36 -36.62 11.24
CA PHE A 369 -5.26 -36.66 9.78
C PHE A 369 -6.61 -36.94 9.10
N LEU A 370 -7.45 -37.81 9.66
CA LEU A 370 -8.82 -38.02 9.19
C LEU A 370 -9.67 -36.76 9.31
N ALA A 371 -9.61 -36.06 10.45
CA ALA A 371 -10.33 -34.82 10.67
C ALA A 371 -9.87 -33.72 9.71
N LEU A 372 -8.55 -33.59 9.49
CA LEU A 372 -7.98 -32.60 8.57
C LEU A 372 -8.40 -32.88 7.13
N GLY A 373 -8.33 -34.13 6.67
CA GLY A 373 -8.81 -34.52 5.35
C GLY A 373 -10.31 -34.26 5.17
N PHE A 374 -11.12 -34.56 6.20
CA PHE A 374 -12.57 -34.32 6.17
C PHE A 374 -12.91 -32.83 6.17
N MET A 375 -12.21 -32.02 6.97
CA MET A 375 -12.38 -30.57 6.98
C MET A 375 -12.05 -29.94 5.62
N LEU A 376 -10.98 -30.40 4.96
CA LEU A 376 -10.62 -29.94 3.62
C LEU A 376 -11.69 -30.30 2.59
N PHE A 377 -12.21 -31.53 2.63
CA PHE A 377 -13.31 -31.98 1.77
C PHE A 377 -14.57 -31.11 1.95
N ILE A 378 -15.06 -30.99 3.19
CA ILE A 378 -16.27 -30.21 3.51
C ILE A 378 -16.08 -28.74 3.16
N ARG A 379 -14.92 -28.15 3.48
CA ARG A 379 -14.61 -26.75 3.16
C ARG A 379 -14.61 -26.51 1.66
N GLY A 380 -14.02 -27.39 0.85
CA GLY A 380 -14.05 -27.30 -0.60
C GLY A 380 -15.48 -27.35 -1.15
N PHE A 381 -16.27 -28.33 -0.72
CA PHE A 381 -17.65 -28.53 -1.18
C PHE A 381 -18.62 -27.41 -0.77
N VAL A 382 -18.58 -26.97 0.50
CA VAL A 382 -19.45 -25.91 1.03
C VAL A 382 -19.13 -24.57 0.38
N ASN A 383 -17.84 -24.24 0.21
CA ASN A 383 -17.46 -22.99 -0.44
C ASN A 383 -17.87 -22.96 -1.91
N TYR A 384 -17.72 -24.07 -2.63
CA TYR A 384 -18.23 -24.16 -4.00
C TYR A 384 -19.76 -24.00 -4.07
N SER A 385 -20.49 -24.67 -3.17
CA SER A 385 -21.95 -24.58 -3.08
C SER A 385 -22.43 -23.15 -2.76
N ARG A 386 -21.71 -22.42 -1.91
CA ARG A 386 -21.99 -21.01 -1.61
C ARG A 386 -21.74 -20.10 -2.81
N VAL A 387 -20.59 -20.27 -3.47
CA VAL A 387 -20.23 -19.50 -4.68
C VAL A 387 -21.25 -19.76 -5.80
N ARG A 388 -21.71 -21.00 -5.96
CA ARG A 388 -22.76 -21.35 -6.93
C ARG A 388 -24.12 -20.73 -6.60
N LYS A 389 -24.54 -20.75 -5.33
CA LYS A 389 -25.81 -20.14 -4.89
C LYS A 389 -25.85 -18.62 -5.04
N LEU A 390 -24.68 -17.97 -4.92
CA LEU A 390 -24.53 -16.53 -5.16
C LEU A 390 -24.61 -16.16 -6.66
N ALA A 391 -24.44 -17.14 -7.55
CA ALA A 391 -24.41 -16.96 -8.99
C ALA A 391 -25.75 -17.30 -9.69
N ASP A 392 -26.75 -17.79 -8.95
CA ASP A 392 -28.07 -18.14 -9.47
C ASP A 392 -29.03 -16.93 -9.32
N PRO A 393 -29.51 -16.32 -10.42
CA PRO A 393 -30.28 -15.06 -10.38
C PRO A 393 -31.65 -15.20 -9.70
N THR A 394 -32.12 -16.43 -9.47
CA THR A 394 -33.44 -16.73 -8.89
C THR A 394 -33.55 -16.43 -7.38
N TYR A 395 -32.42 -16.31 -6.67
CA TYR A 395 -32.38 -16.11 -5.21
C TYR A 395 -32.02 -14.68 -4.75
N ALA A 396 -31.90 -13.72 -5.68
CA ALA A 396 -31.47 -12.34 -5.39
C ALA A 396 -32.57 -11.42 -4.83
N THR A 397 -33.61 -11.95 -4.18
CA THR A 397 -34.73 -11.15 -3.64
C THR A 397 -34.93 -11.23 -2.13
N LEU A 398 -33.97 -11.76 -1.36
CA LEU A 398 -34.03 -11.66 0.10
C LEU A 398 -33.24 -10.45 0.64
N PRO A 399 -33.84 -9.63 1.53
CA PRO A 399 -33.24 -8.37 1.97
C PRO A 399 -31.97 -8.66 2.76
N ARG A 400 -30.91 -7.92 2.41
CA ARG A 400 -29.61 -7.91 3.10
C ARG A 400 -29.80 -7.60 4.60
N THR A 401 -29.90 -8.61 5.44
CA THR A 401 -29.59 -8.46 6.86
C THR A 401 -28.08 -8.37 7.01
N ARG A 402 -27.61 -7.13 7.22
CA ARG A 402 -26.30 -6.85 7.81
C ARG A 402 -26.21 -7.61 9.13
N VAL A 403 -25.22 -8.47 9.27
CA VAL A 403 -24.75 -8.92 10.58
C VAL A 403 -23.24 -8.70 10.59
N LEU A 404 -22.84 -7.74 11.45
CA LEU A 404 -21.48 -7.45 11.89
C LEU A 404 -20.86 -8.63 12.66
N PHE A 405 -19.60 -8.43 13.11
CA PHE A 405 -18.73 -9.23 13.99
C PHE A 405 -17.63 -9.99 13.21
N ILE A 406 -16.34 -9.61 13.29
CA ILE A 406 -15.41 -9.55 14.45
C ILE A 406 -15.34 -10.90 15.18
N TYR A 407 -14.41 -11.78 14.80
CA TYR A 407 -13.11 -12.05 15.45
C TYR A 407 -12.27 -12.98 14.57
#